data_AF-A0A6P0WSW7-F1
#
_entry.id   AF-A0A6P0WSW7-F1
#
_cell.length_a   1.000
_cell.length_b   1.000
_cell.length_c   1.000
_cell.angle_alpha   90.00
_cell.angle_beta   90.00
_cell.angle_gamma   90.00
#
_symmetry.space_group_name_H-M   'P 1'
#
loop_
_entity.id
_entity.type
_entity.pdbx_description
1 polymer ?
#
loop_
_entity_poly.entity_id
_entity_poly.type
_entity_poly.pdbx_seq_one_letter_code
_entity_poly.pdbx_strand_id
1 'polypeptide(L)'
;MGLSIEDRFGSNATLVNGVLQVQVSDLAVVGLNNADPTPDQVFGALVLLNEANQPTSAADDPTVGVTIEKGFKNFVDRDSTPQIEQQYTVSLLKSDTSGTIDPDDIGA
;
A
#
# COMPACT_ATOMS: atom_id res chain seq x y z
N MET A 1 -2.37 -19.52 -2.18
CA MET A 1 -3.08 -18.90 -3.32
C MET A 1 -2.94 -17.41 -3.12
N GLY A 2 -2.51 -16.67 -4.15
CA GLY A 2 -2.32 -15.22 -4.03
C GLY A 2 -3.63 -14.48 -3.77
N LEU A 3 -3.56 -13.34 -3.10
CA LEU A 3 -4.70 -12.45 -2.87
C LEU A 3 -5.29 -11.96 -4.21
N SER A 4 -6.61 -11.83 -4.26
CA SER A 4 -7.29 -11.22 -5.41
C SER A 4 -7.08 -9.69 -5.44
N ILE A 5 -7.41 -9.06 -6.57
CA ILE A 5 -7.41 -7.59 -6.69
C ILE A 5 -8.35 -6.98 -5.63
N GLU A 6 -9.49 -7.63 -5.44
CA GLU A 6 -10.52 -7.24 -4.48
C GLU A 6 -10.05 -7.38 -3.03
N ASP A 7 -9.30 -8.44 -2.72
CA ASP A 7 -8.74 -8.63 -1.37
C ASP A 7 -7.70 -7.56 -1.04
N ARG A 8 -6.92 -7.10 -2.04
CA ARG A 8 -5.85 -6.14 -1.81
C ARG A 8 -6.33 -4.69 -1.82
N PHE A 9 -7.18 -4.34 -2.77
CA PHE A 9 -7.58 -2.95 -3.04
C PHE A 9 -9.04 -2.64 -2.70
N GLY A 10 -9.80 -3.63 -2.21
CA GLY A 10 -11.18 -3.48 -1.76
C GLY A 10 -12.20 -4.10 -2.71
N SER A 11 -13.41 -4.32 -2.19
CA SER A 11 -14.46 -5.12 -2.85
C SER A 11 -14.90 -4.63 -4.23
N ASN A 12 -14.70 -3.35 -4.54
CA ASN A 12 -15.08 -2.77 -5.83
C ASN A 12 -13.87 -2.54 -6.76
N ALA A 13 -12.68 -3.01 -6.37
CA ALA A 13 -11.48 -2.90 -7.19
C ALA A 13 -11.57 -3.83 -8.41
N THR A 14 -11.14 -3.34 -9.56
CA THR A 14 -11.16 -4.11 -10.81
C THR A 14 -9.87 -3.89 -11.60
N LEU A 15 -9.44 -4.92 -12.33
CA LEU A 15 -8.34 -4.85 -13.29
C LEU A 15 -8.87 -5.30 -14.65
N VAL A 16 -9.17 -4.34 -15.52
CA VAL A 16 -9.78 -4.61 -16.84
C VAL A 16 -8.96 -3.91 -17.91
N ASN A 17 -8.55 -4.67 -18.94
CA ASN A 17 -7.74 -4.14 -20.04
C ASN A 17 -6.47 -3.40 -19.59
N GLY A 18 -5.82 -3.88 -18.51
CA GLY A 18 -4.63 -3.26 -17.94
C GLY A 18 -4.89 -1.97 -17.14
N VAL A 19 -6.14 -1.60 -16.94
CA VAL A 19 -6.54 -0.46 -16.10
C VAL A 19 -6.94 -0.97 -14.73
N LEU A 20 -6.19 -0.56 -13.70
CA LEU A 20 -6.59 -0.73 -12.30
C LEU A 20 -7.54 0.40 -11.92
N GLN A 21 -8.75 0.05 -11.51
CA GLN A 21 -9.72 0.99 -10.95
C GLN A 21 -10.02 0.61 -9.51
N VAL A 22 -9.82 1.56 -8.59
CA VAL A 22 -10.15 1.46 -7.17
C VAL A 22 -11.12 2.58 -6.83
N GLN A 23 -12.22 2.26 -6.15
CA GLN A 23 -13.17 3.30 -5.76
C GLN A 23 -12.72 3.98 -4.48
N VAL A 24 -12.94 5.29 -4.38
CA VAL A 24 -12.61 6.05 -3.15
C VAL A 24 -13.39 5.50 -1.94
N SER A 25 -14.59 4.95 -2.15
CA SER A 25 -15.38 4.27 -1.12
C SER A 25 -14.67 3.06 -0.52
N ASP A 26 -13.83 2.34 -1.26
CA ASP A 26 -13.03 1.23 -0.74
C ASP A 26 -11.94 1.73 0.23
N LEU A 27 -11.53 3.01 0.14
CA LEU A 27 -10.53 3.64 1.01
C LEU A 27 -11.13 4.19 2.31
N ALA A 28 -12.46 4.22 2.44
CA ALA A 28 -13.13 4.67 3.66
C ALA A 28 -12.77 3.79 4.88
N VAL A 29 -12.45 2.51 4.65
CA VAL A 29 -12.04 1.56 5.69
C VAL A 29 -10.74 1.96 6.40
N VAL A 30 -9.90 2.73 5.72
CA VAL A 30 -8.65 3.30 6.28
C VAL A 30 -8.76 4.78 6.61
N GLY A 31 -9.99 5.32 6.63
CA GLY A 31 -10.30 6.66 7.10
C GLY A 31 -10.36 7.74 6.02
N LEU A 32 -10.24 7.41 4.74
CA LEU A 32 -10.40 8.38 3.66
C LEU A 32 -11.89 8.64 3.37
N ASN A 33 -12.49 9.56 4.14
CA ASN A 33 -13.91 9.92 4.03
C ASN A 33 -14.15 11.26 3.32
N ASN A 34 -13.11 11.85 2.74
CA ASN A 34 -13.21 13.11 2.02
C ASN A 34 -13.81 12.89 0.62
N ALA A 35 -14.74 13.76 0.20
CA ALA A 35 -15.34 13.70 -1.13
C ALA A 35 -14.34 14.06 -2.24
N ASP A 36 -13.40 14.98 -1.94
CA ASP A 36 -12.35 15.43 -2.85
C ASP A 36 -10.97 15.27 -2.17
N PRO A 37 -10.45 14.03 -2.05
CA PRO A 37 -9.17 13.80 -1.41
C PRO A 37 -8.01 14.35 -2.23
N THR A 38 -7.00 14.92 -1.56
CA THR A 38 -5.76 15.32 -2.24
C THR A 38 -4.97 14.09 -2.70
N PRO A 39 -4.07 14.21 -3.69
CA PRO A 39 -3.24 13.09 -4.13
C PRO A 39 -2.45 12.43 -2.99
N ASP A 40 -1.91 13.22 -2.05
CA ASP A 40 -1.20 12.69 -0.88
C ASP A 40 -2.13 11.91 0.07
N GLN A 41 -3.38 12.35 0.22
CA GLN A 41 -4.38 11.63 1.01
C GLN A 41 -4.74 10.29 0.35
N VAL A 42 -4.86 10.26 -0.98
CA VAL A 42 -5.09 9.02 -1.73
C VAL A 42 -3.90 8.08 -1.58
N PHE A 43 -2.68 8.58 -1.75
CA PHE A 43 -1.48 7.76 -1.61
C PHE A 43 -1.33 7.21 -0.19
N GLY A 44 -1.53 8.04 0.83
CA GLY A 44 -1.52 7.62 2.24
C GLY A 44 -2.57 6.54 2.52
N ALA A 45 -3.79 6.71 2.00
CA ALA A 45 -4.83 5.70 2.14
C ALA A 45 -4.47 4.38 1.46
N LEU A 46 -3.85 4.41 0.27
CA LEU A 46 -3.38 3.19 -0.40
C LEU A 46 -2.31 2.46 0.43
N VAL A 47 -1.37 3.19 1.05
CA VAL A 47 -0.38 2.60 1.95
C VAL A 47 -1.05 1.91 3.14
N LEU A 48 -2.01 2.59 3.79
CA LEU A 48 -2.75 2.03 4.93
C LEU A 48 -3.58 0.82 4.54
N LEU A 49 -4.23 0.85 3.37
CA LEU A 49 -5.04 -0.26 2.88
C LEU A 49 -4.16 -1.48 2.60
N ASN A 50 -3.01 -1.27 1.97
CA ASN A 50 -2.05 -2.34 1.70
C ASN A 50 -1.46 -2.91 2.99
N GLU A 51 -1.25 -2.11 4.03
CA GLU A 51 -0.82 -2.58 5.35
C GLU A 51 -1.90 -3.43 6.04
N ALA A 52 -3.16 -3.03 5.94
CA ALA A 52 -4.29 -3.77 6.53
C ALA A 52 -4.57 -5.09 5.80
N ASN A 53 -4.39 -5.11 4.48
CA ASN A 53 -4.71 -6.25 3.62
C ASN A 53 -3.48 -7.06 3.19
N GLN A 54 -2.33 -6.87 3.84
CA GLN A 54 -1.17 -7.71 3.59
C GLN A 54 -1.31 -9.09 4.21
N PRO A 55 -0.80 -10.15 3.55
CA PRO A 55 -0.73 -11.47 4.16
C PRO A 55 0.27 -11.48 5.31
N THR A 56 0.02 -12.34 6.28
CA THR A 56 0.79 -12.44 7.54
C THR A 56 2.27 -12.78 7.35
N SER A 57 2.63 -13.44 6.25
CA SER A 57 4.02 -13.69 5.89
C SER A 57 4.18 -13.96 4.39
N ALA A 58 5.38 -13.70 3.86
CA ALA A 58 5.76 -14.14 2.52
C ALA A 58 5.80 -15.69 2.38
N ALA A 59 5.82 -16.42 3.51
CA ALA A 59 5.71 -17.88 3.50
C ALA A 59 4.27 -18.36 3.27
N ASP A 60 3.28 -17.58 3.72
CA ASP A 60 1.85 -17.86 3.53
C ASP A 60 1.36 -17.45 2.14
N ASP A 61 2.00 -16.43 1.54
CA ASP A 61 1.77 -16.03 0.15
C ASP A 61 3.11 -15.73 -0.57
N PRO A 62 3.63 -16.68 -1.36
CA PRO A 62 4.89 -16.52 -2.09
C PRO A 62 4.80 -15.51 -3.24
N THR A 63 3.62 -14.98 -3.56
CA THR A 63 3.42 -13.95 -4.60
C THR A 63 3.53 -12.52 -4.05
N VAL A 64 3.77 -12.38 -2.74
CA VAL A 64 3.90 -11.07 -2.09
C VAL A 64 5.18 -10.38 -2.55
N GLY A 65 4.99 -9.31 -3.32
CA GLY A 65 6.07 -8.39 -3.70
C GLY A 65 6.27 -7.22 -2.75
N VAL A 66 5.33 -6.98 -1.82
CA VAL A 66 5.36 -5.80 -0.92
C VAL A 66 4.83 -6.13 0.46
N THR A 67 5.61 -5.81 1.50
CA THR A 67 5.18 -5.78 2.90
C THR A 67 5.34 -4.38 3.49
N ILE A 68 4.45 -4.01 4.41
CA ILE A 68 4.41 -2.70 5.05
C ILE A 68 4.30 -2.88 6.56
N GLU A 69 5.29 -2.41 7.30
CA GLU A 69 5.30 -2.53 8.76
C GLU A 69 5.16 -1.17 9.45
N LYS A 70 4.41 -1.14 10.54
CA LYS A 70 4.29 0.05 11.39
C LYS A 70 5.58 0.27 12.17
N GLY A 71 6.16 1.45 12.00
CA GLY A 71 7.27 1.94 12.81
C GLY A 71 6.78 2.72 14.05
N PHE A 72 7.57 3.70 14.46
CA PHE A 72 7.25 4.55 15.60
C PHE A 72 6.38 5.76 15.21
N LYS A 73 5.77 6.37 16.24
CA LYS A 73 5.03 7.62 16.13
C LYS A 73 5.89 8.77 16.61
N ASN A 74 5.78 9.91 15.94
CA ASN A 74 6.46 11.14 16.32
C ASN A 74 5.47 12.32 16.24
N PHE A 75 5.75 13.37 17.00
CA PHE A 75 5.05 14.65 16.85
C PHE A 75 5.93 15.59 16.05
N VAL A 76 5.40 16.12 14.95
CA VAL A 76 6.11 17.03 14.06
C VAL A 76 5.31 18.30 13.88
N ASP A 77 5.98 19.45 13.98
CA ASP A 77 5.35 20.73 13.68
C ASP A 77 5.50 21.04 12.19
N ARG A 78 4.37 21.16 11.49
CA ARG A 78 4.31 21.63 10.11
C ARG A 78 3.56 22.95 10.08
N ASP A 79 4.23 24.01 9.66
CA ASP A 79 3.71 25.38 9.67
C ASP A 79 3.12 25.80 11.04
N SER A 80 3.85 25.49 12.12
CA SER A 80 3.45 25.76 13.52
C SER A 80 2.19 25.02 13.98
N THR A 81 1.72 24.03 13.21
CA THR A 81 0.64 23.14 13.60
C THR A 81 1.22 21.78 14.01
N PRO A 82 0.99 21.31 15.25
CA PRO A 82 1.45 20.00 15.67
C PRO A 82 0.67 18.91 14.93
N GLN A 83 1.41 17.98 14.32
CA GLN A 83 0.88 16.83 13.61
C GLN A 83 1.48 15.54 14.19
N ILE A 84 0.74 14.45 14.04
CA ILE A 84 1.24 13.11 14.36
C ILE A 84 1.79 12.51 13.08
N GLU A 85 3.09 12.26 13.09
CA GLU A 85 3.76 11.43 12.10
C GLU A 85 3.72 9.98 12.56
N GLN A 86 3.28 9.08 11.68
CA GLN A 86 3.41 7.63 11.88
C GLN A 86 4.34 7.12 10.78
N GLN A 87 5.48 6.55 11.16
CA GLN A 87 6.38 5.96 10.19
C GLN A 87 5.86 4.58 9.75
N TYR A 88 5.99 4.30 8.46
CA TYR A 88 5.79 2.98 7.86
C TYR A 88 7.07 2.55 7.14
N THR A 89 7.48 1.31 7.33
CA THR A 89 8.60 0.69 6.63
C THR A 89 8.04 -0.14 5.48
N VAL A 90 8.38 0.20 4.24
CA VAL A 90 7.97 -0.55 3.04
C VAL A 90 9.13 -1.43 2.60
N SER A 91 8.89 -2.72 2.49
CA SER A 91 9.84 -3.70 1.95
C SER A 91 9.34 -4.24 0.62
N LEU A 92 10.22 -4.28 -0.38
CA LEU A 92 9.93 -4.84 -1.70
C LEU A 92 10.65 -6.19 -1.83
N LEU A 93 9.91 -7.23 -2.18
CA LEU A 93 10.42 -8.59 -2.35
C LEU A 93 10.43 -8.95 -3.84
N LYS A 94 11.56 -9.46 -4.30
CA LYS A 94 11.71 -10.05 -5.64
C LYS A 94 12.38 -11.41 -5.49
N SER A 95 11.92 -12.40 -6.24
CA SER A 95 12.61 -13.69 -6.30
C SER A 95 13.97 -13.51 -6.95
N ASP A 96 15.04 -13.89 -6.24
CA ASP A 96 16.41 -13.85 -6.77
C ASP A 96 16.60 -14.99 -7.77
N THR A 97 16.37 -14.70 -9.06
CA THR A 97 16.61 -15.64 -10.15
C THR A 97 17.89 -15.31 -10.96
N SER A 98 18.61 -14.23 -10.64
CA SER A 98 19.73 -13.75 -11.46
C SER A 98 20.93 -13.13 -10.70
N GLY A 99 20.91 -13.04 -9.37
CA GLY A 99 22.08 -12.63 -8.56
C GLY A 99 22.54 -11.18 -8.72
N THR A 100 21.77 -10.33 -9.41
CA THR A 100 22.04 -8.89 -9.53
C THR A 100 20.75 -8.09 -9.36
N ILE A 101 20.77 -7.10 -8.46
CA ILE A 101 19.66 -6.15 -8.29
C ILE A 101 19.81 -5.10 -9.40
N ASP A 102 18.98 -5.20 -10.43
CA ASP A 102 18.79 -4.14 -11.41
C ASP A 102 17.67 -3.19 -10.93
N PRO A 103 17.89 -1.85 -10.85
CA PRO A 103 16.87 -0.88 -10.46
C PRO A 103 15.65 -0.80 -11.38
N ASP A 104 15.79 -1.13 -12.66
CA ASP A 104 14.69 -1.11 -13.65
C ASP A 104 13.83 -2.39 -13.59
N ASP A 105 14.33 -3.38 -12.86
CA ASP A 105 13.79 -4.72 -12.68
C ASP A 105 12.69 -4.78 -11.60
N ILE A 106 12.36 -3.63 -11.00
CA ILE A 106 11.22 -3.39 -10.10
C ILE A 106 10.05 -2.77 -10.91
N GLY A 107 9.95 -3.13 -12.19
CA GLY A 107 8.99 -2.53 -13.12
C GLY A 107 8.83 -3.23 -14.46
N ALA A 108 8.78 -4.57 -14.50
CA ALA A 108 8.13 -5.36 -15.57
C ALA A 108 7.88 -6.80 -15.10
#